data_AF-A0A258BPT0-F1
#
_entry.id   AF-A0A258BPT0-F1
#
_cell.length_a   1.000
_cell.length_b   1.000
_cell.length_c   1.000
_cell.angle_alpha   90.00
_cell.angle_beta   90.00
_cell.angle_gamma   90.00
#
_symmetry.space_group_name_H-M   'P 1'
#
loop_
_entity.id
_entity.type
_entity.pdbx_description
1 polymer ?
#
loop_
_entity_poly.entity_id
_entity_poly.type
_entity_poly.pdbx_seq_one_letter_code
_entity_poly.pdbx_strand_id
1 'polypeptide(L)'
;GLASYIVFAFQQDRKANNAAAAAGAGPADAPRPTAGAIGLDLVFVVGGLAMTMLGARFLVNGAIDLARMFSISETIIGLTIVAVGTSLPELITSVMASLRKQGDIAFGNIVGSNVYNILGILGVTAIVKPIPVPAEIIRLDIWVMLVATVLLFLAATSRWRIGRVEGGIMLLGYAAYVIWLGMHAAA
;
A
#
# COMPACT_ATOMS: atom_id res chain seq x y z
N GLY A 1 -4.08 12.17 14.23
CA GLY A 1 -4.39 12.73 12.89
C GLY A 1 -3.21 12.54 11.94
N LEU A 2 -3.33 12.93 10.67
CA LEU A 2 -2.24 12.77 9.68
C LEU A 2 -0.93 13.43 10.13
N ALA A 3 -1.00 14.66 10.63
CA ALA A 3 0.18 15.40 11.10
C ALA A 3 0.91 14.68 12.24
N SER A 4 0.18 14.10 13.20
CA SER A 4 0.79 13.34 14.30
C SER A 4 1.45 12.04 13.80
N TYR A 5 0.89 11.40 12.77
CA TYR A 5 1.51 10.21 12.16
C TYR A 5 2.81 10.57 11.42
N ILE A 6 2.81 11.65 10.62
CA ILE A 6 4.02 12.11 9.92
C ILE A 6 5.11 12.47 10.91
N VAL A 7 4.77 13.21 11.97
CA VAL A 7 5.71 13.58 13.03
C VAL A 7 6.25 12.34 13.75
N PHE A 8 5.39 11.37 14.08
CA PHE A 8 5.80 10.12 14.71
C PHE A 8 6.75 9.31 13.81
N ALA A 9 6.41 9.14 12.54
CA ALA A 9 7.25 8.44 11.57
C ALA A 9 8.63 9.11 11.45
N PHE A 10 8.67 10.43 11.35
CA PHE A 10 9.92 11.18 11.29
C PHE A 10 10.76 11.04 12.56
N GLN A 11 10.13 11.08 13.74
CA GLN A 11 10.82 10.88 15.01
C GLN A 11 11.38 9.46 15.14
N GLN A 12 10.64 8.46 14.69
CA GLN A 12 11.04 7.05 14.73
C GLN A 12 12.27 6.82 13.84
N ASP A 13 12.26 7.36 12.61
CA ASP A 13 13.39 7.30 11.69
C ASP A 13 14.64 8.00 12.25
N ARG A 14 14.46 9.20 12.81
CA ARG A 14 15.55 9.92 13.48
C ARG A 14 16.13 9.12 14.64
N LYS A 15 15.27 8.50 15.45
CA LYS A 15 15.70 7.69 16.60
C LYS A 15 16.45 6.44 16.15
N ALA A 16 15.97 5.76 15.10
CA ALA A 16 16.63 4.60 14.52
C ALA A 16 18.02 4.95 13.95
N ASN A 17 18.12 6.04 13.17
CA ASN A 17 19.40 6.52 12.62
C ASN A 17 20.38 6.94 13.72
N ASN A 18 19.91 7.66 14.75
CA ASN A 18 20.75 8.05 15.87
C ASN A 18 21.22 6.85 16.69
N ALA A 19 20.37 5.83 16.87
CA ALA A 19 20.74 4.59 17.55
C ALA A 19 21.77 3.78 16.75
N ALA A 20 21.61 3.68 15.44
CA ALA A 20 22.58 3.03 14.56
C ALA A 20 23.94 3.75 14.56
N ALA A 21 23.94 5.08 14.56
CA ALA A 21 25.15 5.89 14.66
C ALA A 21 25.83 5.72 16.03
N ALA A 22 25.07 5.73 17.13
CA ALA A 22 25.58 5.54 18.49
C ALA A 22 26.14 4.12 18.73
N ALA A 23 25.59 3.11 18.05
CA ALA A 23 26.06 1.73 18.13
C ALA A 23 27.34 1.46 17.32
N GLY A 24 27.88 2.45 16.61
CA GLY A 24 28.98 2.24 15.65
C GLY A 24 28.59 1.30 14.50
N ALA A 25 27.30 0.99 14.37
CA ALA A 25 26.72 0.16 13.32
C ALA A 25 26.37 0.95 12.06
N GLY A 26 26.64 2.27 12.07
CA GLY A 26 26.81 3.00 10.83
C GLY A 26 27.98 2.37 10.07
N PRO A 27 27.90 2.24 8.73
CA PRO A 27 29.01 1.67 7.98
C PRO A 27 30.27 2.50 8.24
N ALA A 28 31.18 1.94 9.03
CA ALA A 28 32.42 2.61 9.46
C ALA A 28 33.27 3.07 8.26
N ASP A 29 33.00 2.49 7.08
CA ASP A 29 33.63 2.77 5.80
C ASP A 29 32.63 3.02 4.63
N ALA A 30 31.33 3.27 4.85
CA ALA A 30 30.50 3.63 3.67
C ALA A 30 30.90 5.02 3.18
N PRO A 31 31.18 5.16 1.88
CA PRO A 31 31.39 6.47 1.27
C PRO A 31 30.23 7.39 1.62
N ARG A 32 30.52 8.55 2.21
CA ARG A 32 29.50 9.59 2.38
C ARG A 32 28.93 9.89 0.99
N PRO A 33 27.61 9.84 0.80
CA PRO A 33 27.02 10.09 -0.51
C PRO A 33 27.48 11.47 -0.99
N THR A 34 28.19 11.48 -2.11
CA THR A 34 28.60 12.72 -2.75
C THR A 34 27.36 13.44 -3.27
N ALA A 35 27.40 14.77 -3.40
CA ALA A 35 26.26 15.54 -3.92
C ALA A 35 25.78 15.02 -5.30
N GLY A 36 26.71 14.50 -6.13
CA GLY A 36 26.38 13.83 -7.39
C GLY A 36 25.65 12.49 -7.24
N ALA A 37 25.96 11.71 -6.20
CA ALA A 37 25.26 10.45 -5.91
C ALA A 37 23.80 10.71 -5.47
N ILE A 38 23.56 11.73 -4.65
CA ILE A 38 22.21 12.11 -4.21
C ILE A 38 21.35 12.56 -5.41
N GLY A 39 21.93 13.33 -6.32
CA GLY A 39 21.23 13.77 -7.54
C GLY A 39 20.80 12.58 -8.41
N LEU A 40 21.68 11.60 -8.57
CA LEU A 40 21.39 10.39 -9.33
C LEU A 40 20.33 9.51 -8.63
N ASP A 41 20.42 9.35 -7.31
CA ASP A 41 19.43 8.61 -6.53
C ASP A 41 18.03 9.25 -6.64
N LEU A 42 17.96 10.58 -6.58
CA LEU A 42 16.70 11.31 -6.80
C LEU A 42 16.14 11.06 -8.20
N VAL A 43 16.98 11.04 -9.22
CA VAL A 43 16.55 10.71 -10.59
C VAL A 43 16.00 9.28 -10.64
N PHE A 44 16.65 8.31 -10.00
CA PHE A 44 16.14 6.94 -9.96
C PHE A 44 14.82 6.81 -9.18
N VAL A 45 14.67 7.52 -8.06
CA VAL A 45 13.44 7.52 -7.26
C VAL A 45 12.29 8.15 -8.05
N VAL A 46 12.48 9.35 -8.58
CA VAL A 46 11.44 10.06 -9.34
C VAL A 46 11.12 9.35 -10.64
N GLY A 47 12.14 8.92 -11.38
CA GLY A 47 11.98 8.17 -12.62
C GLY A 47 11.29 6.83 -12.40
N GLY A 48 11.69 6.08 -11.37
CA GLY A 48 11.06 4.83 -10.97
C GLY A 48 9.59 4.99 -10.58
N LEU A 49 9.28 6.00 -9.77
CA LEU A 49 7.91 6.35 -9.39
C LEU A 49 7.06 6.69 -10.63
N ALA A 50 7.56 7.58 -11.49
CA ALA A 50 6.86 7.99 -12.71
C ALA A 50 6.61 6.80 -13.64
N MET A 51 7.62 5.95 -13.89
CA MET A 51 7.47 4.76 -14.72
C MET A 51 6.45 3.77 -14.13
N THR A 52 6.46 3.57 -12.81
CA THR A 52 5.51 2.68 -12.14
C THR A 52 4.08 3.20 -12.25
N MET A 53 3.87 4.50 -12.05
CA MET A 53 2.56 5.13 -12.19
C MET A 53 2.06 5.10 -13.63
N LEU A 54 2.92 5.38 -14.62
CA LEU A 54 2.56 5.32 -16.04
C LEU A 54 2.26 3.89 -16.48
N GLY A 55 3.06 2.92 -16.07
CA GLY A 55 2.83 1.50 -16.35
C GLY A 55 1.50 1.02 -15.78
N ALA A 56 1.17 1.39 -14.54
CA ALA A 56 -0.13 1.08 -13.95
C ALA A 56 -1.29 1.72 -14.74
N ARG A 57 -1.16 2.99 -15.16
CA ARG A 57 -2.17 3.66 -15.99
C ARG A 57 -2.40 2.95 -17.33
N PHE A 58 -1.33 2.58 -18.03
CA PHE A 58 -1.45 1.86 -19.31
C PHE A 58 -2.07 0.48 -19.13
N LEU A 59 -1.71 -0.25 -18.07
CA LEU A 59 -2.30 -1.55 -17.76
C LEU A 59 -3.81 -1.42 -17.47
N VAL A 60 -4.21 -0.45 -16.64
CA VAL A 60 -5.61 -0.22 -16.29
C VAL A 60 -6.41 0.20 -17.51
N ASN A 61 -5.92 1.16 -18.31
CA ASN A 61 -6.63 1.63 -19.50
C ASN A 61 -6.78 0.50 -20.54
N GLY A 62 -5.72 -0.27 -20.80
CA GLY A 62 -5.80 -1.42 -21.70
C GLY A 62 -6.78 -2.50 -21.21
N ALA A 63 -6.84 -2.75 -19.90
CA ALA A 63 -7.81 -3.66 -19.30
C ALA A 63 -9.25 -3.14 -19.42
N ILE A 64 -9.48 -1.84 -19.25
CA ILE A 64 -10.79 -1.19 -19.46
C ILE A 64 -11.23 -1.34 -20.92
N ASP A 65 -10.33 -1.04 -21.87
CA ASP A 65 -10.64 -1.14 -23.30
C ASP A 65 -10.99 -2.58 -23.72
N LEU A 66 -10.23 -3.57 -23.20
CA LEU A 66 -10.57 -4.98 -23.35
C LEU A 66 -11.95 -5.31 -22.79
N ALA A 67 -12.23 -4.91 -21.55
CA ALA A 67 -13.52 -5.17 -20.91
C ALA A 67 -14.70 -4.57 -21.67
N ARG A 68 -14.53 -3.36 -22.22
CA ARG A 68 -15.53 -2.71 -23.09
C ARG A 68 -15.77 -3.48 -24.38
N MET A 69 -14.72 -4.02 -25.01
CA MET A 69 -14.88 -4.88 -26.19
C MET A 69 -15.69 -6.14 -25.89
N PHE A 70 -15.60 -6.67 -24.66
CA PHE A 70 -16.44 -7.78 -24.20
C PHE A 70 -17.82 -7.35 -23.68
N SER A 71 -18.23 -6.08 -23.89
CA SER A 71 -19.51 -5.53 -23.43
C SER A 71 -19.74 -5.64 -21.91
N ILE A 72 -18.66 -5.63 -21.12
CA ILE A 72 -18.75 -5.58 -19.66
C ILE A 72 -19.23 -4.18 -19.24
N SER A 73 -20.12 -4.10 -18.25
CA SER A 73 -20.68 -2.83 -17.79
C SER A 73 -19.62 -1.95 -17.10
N GLU A 74 -19.73 -0.62 -17.29
CA GLU A 74 -18.84 0.36 -16.63
C GLU A 74 -18.87 0.21 -15.10
N THR A 75 -20.00 -0.20 -14.53
CA THR A 75 -20.13 -0.48 -13.10
C THR A 75 -19.20 -1.62 -12.67
N ILE A 76 -19.18 -2.74 -13.39
CA ILE A 76 -18.30 -3.87 -13.08
C ILE A 76 -16.84 -3.46 -13.28
N ILE A 77 -16.52 -2.74 -14.36
CA ILE A 77 -15.18 -2.23 -14.64
C ILE A 77 -14.69 -1.33 -13.49
N GLY A 78 -15.53 -0.40 -13.04
CA GLY A 78 -15.22 0.51 -11.94
C GLY A 78 -15.00 -0.22 -10.61
N LEU A 79 -15.88 -1.17 -10.28
CA LEU A 79 -15.80 -1.94 -9.03
C LEU A 79 -14.64 -2.95 -9.01
N THR A 80 -14.09 -3.32 -10.16
CA THR A 80 -13.04 -4.36 -10.25
C THR A 80 -11.72 -3.81 -10.79
N ILE A 81 -11.63 -3.55 -12.09
CA ILE A 81 -10.39 -3.16 -12.80
C ILE A 81 -9.85 -1.84 -12.25
N VAL A 82 -10.72 -0.83 -12.11
CA VAL A 82 -10.29 0.49 -11.61
C VAL A 82 -9.90 0.41 -10.15
N ALA A 83 -10.71 -0.26 -9.32
CA ALA A 83 -10.46 -0.43 -7.89
C ALA A 83 -9.13 -1.16 -7.60
N VAL A 84 -8.83 -2.23 -8.34
CA VAL A 84 -7.52 -2.90 -8.25
C VAL A 84 -6.41 -2.01 -8.83
N GLY A 85 -6.73 -1.32 -9.92
CA GLY A 85 -5.82 -0.49 -10.68
C GLY A 85 -5.13 0.62 -9.88
N THR A 86 -5.86 1.25 -8.95
CA THR A 86 -5.32 2.32 -8.10
C THR A 86 -4.27 1.83 -7.12
N SER A 87 -4.29 0.53 -6.76
CA SER A 87 -3.37 -0.08 -5.80
C SER A 87 -2.24 -0.86 -6.48
N LEU A 88 -2.18 -0.87 -7.82
CA LEU A 88 -1.15 -1.56 -8.59
C LEU A 88 0.26 -1.03 -8.32
N PRO A 89 0.51 0.30 -8.28
CA PRO A 89 1.84 0.81 -7.96
C PRO A 89 2.35 0.32 -6.60
N GLU A 90 1.49 0.33 -5.59
CA GLU A 90 1.76 -0.13 -4.24
C GLU A 90 2.01 -1.64 -4.21
N LEU A 91 1.22 -2.42 -4.95
CA LEU A 91 1.40 -3.85 -5.08
C LEU A 91 2.77 -4.18 -5.69
N ILE A 92 3.12 -3.56 -6.81
CA ILE A 92 4.39 -3.81 -7.51
C ILE A 92 5.58 -3.41 -6.64
N THR A 93 5.53 -2.24 -5.98
CA THR A 93 6.60 -1.79 -5.09
C THR A 93 6.79 -2.73 -3.89
N SER A 94 5.70 -3.18 -3.26
CA SER A 94 5.78 -4.17 -2.17
C SER A 94 6.28 -5.54 -2.62
N VAL A 95 5.83 -6.03 -3.78
CA VAL A 95 6.30 -7.31 -4.34
C VAL A 95 7.80 -7.23 -4.65
N MET A 96 8.25 -6.16 -5.29
CA MET A 96 9.67 -5.98 -5.61
C MET A 96 10.54 -5.87 -4.37
N ALA A 97 10.10 -5.14 -3.34
CA ALA A 97 10.78 -5.08 -2.05
C ALA A 97 10.86 -6.47 -1.38
N SER A 98 9.76 -7.23 -1.40
CA SER A 98 9.72 -8.59 -0.87
C SER A 98 10.65 -9.54 -1.63
N LEU A 99 10.70 -9.48 -2.97
CA LEU A 99 11.61 -10.28 -3.79
C LEU A 99 13.08 -9.95 -3.51
N ARG A 100 13.37 -8.68 -3.18
CA ARG A 100 14.70 -8.22 -2.74
C ARG A 100 15.00 -8.52 -1.26
N LYS A 101 14.11 -9.25 -0.57
CA LYS A 101 14.19 -9.57 0.87
C LYS A 101 14.22 -8.32 1.77
N GLN A 102 13.65 -7.21 1.30
CA GLN A 102 13.52 -5.96 2.02
C GLN A 102 12.14 -5.89 2.68
N GLY A 103 11.92 -6.79 3.65
CA GLY A 103 10.63 -6.93 4.33
C GLY A 103 10.15 -5.64 5.02
N ASP A 104 11.08 -4.87 5.59
CA ASP A 104 10.77 -3.61 6.26
C ASP A 104 10.22 -2.56 5.29
N ILE A 105 10.77 -2.51 4.06
CA ILE A 105 10.30 -1.61 3.00
C ILE A 105 8.90 -2.04 2.52
N ALA A 106 8.69 -3.34 2.30
CA ALA A 106 7.39 -3.86 1.88
C ALA A 106 6.31 -3.60 2.96
N PHE A 107 6.64 -3.83 4.24
CA PHE A 107 5.74 -3.58 5.35
C PHE A 107 5.44 -2.08 5.52
N GLY A 108 6.48 -1.24 5.44
CA GLY A 108 6.36 0.21 5.49
C GLY A 108 5.45 0.75 4.38
N ASN A 109 5.56 0.21 3.16
CA ASN A 109 4.67 0.57 2.06
C ASN A 109 3.21 0.20 2.33
N ILE A 110 2.93 -1.02 2.80
CA ILE A 110 1.56 -1.47 3.09
C ILE A 110 0.92 -0.63 4.21
N VAL A 111 1.63 -0.46 5.33
CA VAL A 111 1.10 0.29 6.48
C VAL A 111 1.00 1.78 6.16
N GLY A 112 2.05 2.36 5.56
CA GLY A 112 2.11 3.77 5.20
C GLY A 112 1.01 4.17 4.23
N SER A 113 0.80 3.40 3.16
CA SER A 113 -0.23 3.67 2.15
C SER A 113 -1.64 3.57 2.74
N ASN A 114 -1.94 2.58 3.59
CA ASN A 114 -3.24 2.49 4.25
C ASN A 114 -3.50 3.64 5.22
N VAL A 115 -2.50 4.03 6.01
CA VAL A 115 -2.61 5.18 6.91
C VAL A 115 -2.80 6.48 6.12
N TYR A 116 -2.07 6.67 5.03
CA TYR A 116 -2.22 7.83 4.15
C TYR A 116 -3.58 7.86 3.44
N ASN A 117 -4.09 6.72 2.98
CA ASN A 117 -5.40 6.63 2.35
C ASN A 117 -6.52 7.02 3.32
N ILE A 118 -6.46 6.56 4.58
CA ILE A 118 -7.48 6.86 5.58
C ILE A 118 -7.33 8.28 6.15
N LEU A 119 -6.13 8.67 6.59
CA LEU A 119 -5.93 9.96 7.27
C LEU A 119 -5.68 11.11 6.32
N GLY A 120 -5.03 10.84 5.19
CA GLY A 120 -4.71 11.81 4.15
C GLY A 120 -5.85 11.97 3.18
N ILE A 121 -6.07 10.99 2.30
CA ILE A 121 -7.06 11.11 1.22
C ILE A 121 -8.48 11.20 1.80
N LEU A 122 -8.91 10.19 2.55
CA LEU A 122 -10.26 10.16 3.12
C LEU A 122 -10.47 11.27 4.17
N GLY A 123 -9.48 11.49 5.06
CA GLY A 123 -9.55 12.53 6.08
C GLY A 123 -9.66 13.94 5.49
N VAL A 124 -8.85 14.30 4.50
CA VAL A 124 -8.92 15.62 3.86
C VAL A 124 -10.20 15.76 3.03
N THR A 125 -10.59 14.73 2.29
CA THR A 125 -11.85 14.78 1.50
C THR A 125 -13.08 14.94 2.40
N ALA A 126 -13.13 14.27 3.55
CA ALA A 126 -14.22 14.39 4.52
C ALA A 126 -14.31 15.79 5.17
N ILE A 127 -13.19 16.50 5.31
CA ILE A 127 -13.17 17.90 5.77
C ILE A 127 -13.77 18.83 4.71
N VAL A 128 -13.44 18.60 3.44
CA VAL A 128 -13.91 19.43 2.32
C VAL A 128 -15.40 19.20 2.04
N LYS A 129 -15.85 17.94 2.06
CA LYS A 129 -17.24 17.57 1.82
C LYS A 129 -17.62 16.35 2.66
N PRO A 130 -18.75 16.39 3.40
CA PRO A 130 -19.25 15.20 4.09
C PRO A 130 -19.44 14.03 3.12
N ILE A 131 -18.82 12.90 3.43
CA ILE A 131 -18.90 11.68 2.63
C ILE A 131 -19.97 10.78 3.27
N PRO A 132 -21.12 10.57 2.62
CA PRO A 132 -22.12 9.62 3.13
C PRO A 132 -21.50 8.22 3.12
N VAL A 133 -21.56 7.53 4.26
CA VAL A 133 -21.07 6.15 4.39
C VAL A 133 -22.26 5.20 4.19
N PRO A 134 -22.26 4.37 3.13
CA PRO A 134 -23.29 3.37 2.91
C PRO A 134 -23.39 2.38 4.08
N ALA A 135 -24.59 1.86 4.34
CA ALA A 135 -24.82 0.92 5.44
C ALA A 135 -24.09 -0.42 5.22
N GLU A 136 -23.82 -0.81 3.97
CA GLU A 136 -23.02 -1.97 3.60
C GLU A 136 -21.60 -1.86 4.19
N ILE A 137 -20.95 -0.70 3.99
CA ILE A 137 -19.59 -0.43 4.46
C ILE A 137 -19.50 -0.56 5.99
N ILE A 138 -20.49 -0.03 6.71
CA ILE A 138 -20.52 -0.06 8.18
C ILE A 138 -20.74 -1.49 8.70
N ARG A 139 -21.60 -2.27 8.04
CA ARG A 139 -21.96 -3.61 8.50
C ARG A 139 -20.85 -4.63 8.29
N LEU A 140 -20.04 -4.51 7.24
CA LEU A 140 -19.09 -5.56 6.89
C LEU A 140 -17.69 -5.05 6.52
N ASP A 141 -17.56 -4.12 5.57
CA ASP A 141 -16.24 -3.69 5.05
C ASP A 141 -15.31 -3.17 6.16
N ILE A 142 -15.82 -2.35 7.09
CA ILE A 142 -15.04 -1.83 8.22
C ILE A 142 -14.54 -2.96 9.12
N TRP A 143 -15.36 -3.97 9.37
CA TRP A 143 -14.99 -5.11 10.22
C TRP A 143 -13.97 -6.01 9.52
N VAL A 144 -14.14 -6.26 8.22
CA VAL A 144 -13.15 -7.00 7.42
C VAL A 144 -11.82 -6.26 7.41
N MET A 145 -11.83 -4.94 7.22
CA MET A 145 -10.63 -4.10 7.25
C MET A 145 -9.95 -4.15 8.63
N LEU A 146 -10.73 -4.10 9.72
CA LEU A 146 -10.22 -4.20 11.09
C LEU A 146 -9.55 -5.56 11.34
N VAL A 147 -10.23 -6.66 10.97
CA VAL A 147 -9.69 -8.01 11.11
C VAL A 147 -8.43 -8.18 10.27
N ALA A 148 -8.42 -7.72 9.01
CA ALA A 148 -7.24 -7.78 8.15
C ALA A 148 -6.05 -6.99 8.75
N THR A 149 -6.32 -5.83 9.34
CA THR A 149 -5.31 -5.00 10.02
C THR A 149 -4.75 -5.70 11.27
N VAL A 150 -5.61 -6.31 12.08
CA VAL A 150 -5.20 -7.07 13.27
C VAL A 150 -4.38 -8.30 12.85
N LEU A 151 -4.82 -9.04 11.84
CA LEU A 151 -4.07 -10.18 11.30
C LEU A 151 -2.70 -9.74 10.77
N LEU A 152 -2.62 -8.60 10.06
CA LEU A 152 -1.35 -8.06 9.58
C LEU A 152 -0.42 -7.75 10.75
N PHE A 153 -0.95 -7.10 11.78
CA PHE A 153 -0.20 -6.73 12.97
C PHE A 153 0.30 -7.95 13.75
N LEU A 154 -0.54 -8.96 13.94
CA LEU A 154 -0.15 -10.23 14.58
C LEU A 154 0.90 -10.98 13.76
N ALA A 155 0.75 -11.02 12.43
CA ALA A 155 1.74 -11.63 11.54
C ALA A 155 3.09 -10.89 11.60
N ALA A 156 3.06 -9.55 11.67
CA ALA A 156 4.27 -8.75 11.79
C ALA A 156 4.98 -8.92 13.15
N THR A 157 4.22 -9.04 14.24
CA THR A 157 4.78 -9.12 15.61
C THR A 157 5.21 -10.52 16.02
N SER A 158 4.59 -11.58 15.48
CA SER A 158 4.83 -12.97 15.90
C SER A 158 6.24 -13.49 15.56
N ARG A 159 6.82 -13.09 14.41
CA ARG A 159 8.17 -13.51 13.98
C ARG A 159 9.00 -12.42 13.31
N TRP A 160 8.58 -11.16 13.35
CA TRP A 160 9.21 -10.05 12.63
C TRP A 160 9.34 -10.28 11.10
N ARG A 161 8.60 -11.26 10.57
CA ARG A 161 8.60 -11.66 9.16
C ARG A 161 7.23 -12.23 8.79
N ILE A 162 6.62 -11.69 7.75
CA ILE A 162 5.43 -12.29 7.12
C ILE A 162 5.92 -13.46 6.28
N GLY A 163 5.62 -14.67 6.73
CA GLY A 163 5.95 -15.90 6.03
C GLY A 163 4.91 -16.28 4.98
N ARG A 164 5.14 -17.42 4.31
CA ARG A 164 4.25 -17.95 3.27
C ARG A 164 2.89 -18.36 3.83
N VAL A 165 2.83 -18.79 5.10
CA VAL A 165 1.60 -19.23 5.74
C VAL A 165 0.73 -18.03 6.06
N GLU A 166 1.30 -17.00 6.70
CA GLU A 166 0.60 -15.77 7.03
C GLU A 166 0.10 -15.08 5.76
N GLY A 167 0.96 -14.96 4.74
CA GLY A 167 0.57 -14.42 3.43
C GLY A 167 -0.51 -15.25 2.75
N GLY A 168 -0.44 -16.58 2.85
CA GLY A 168 -1.47 -17.49 2.30
C GLY A 168 -2.83 -17.32 2.97
N ILE A 169 -2.87 -17.19 4.29
CA ILE A 169 -4.10 -16.93 5.05
C ILE A 169 -4.71 -15.59 4.62
N MET A 170 -3.88 -14.54 4.49
CA MET A 170 -4.35 -13.23 4.06
C MET A 170 -4.88 -13.24 2.63
N LEU A 171 -4.19 -13.93 1.71
CA LEU A 171 -4.63 -14.05 0.32
C LEU A 171 -5.94 -14.83 0.20
N LEU A 172 -6.10 -15.90 0.97
CA LEU A 172 -7.36 -16.66 1.03
C LEU A 172 -8.49 -15.81 1.60
N GLY A 173 -8.23 -15.04 2.66
CA GLY A 173 -9.20 -14.09 3.22
C GLY A 173 -9.62 -13.02 2.21
N TYR A 174 -8.66 -12.46 1.46
CA TYR A 174 -8.94 -11.50 0.38
C TYR A 174 -9.78 -12.14 -0.74
N ALA A 175 -9.43 -13.35 -1.20
CA ALA A 175 -10.19 -14.05 -2.22
C ALA A 175 -11.63 -14.36 -1.76
N ALA A 176 -11.80 -14.83 -0.53
CA ALA A 176 -13.11 -15.07 0.06
C ALA A 176 -13.95 -13.79 0.13
N TYR A 177 -13.34 -12.67 0.52
CA TYR A 177 -14.00 -11.36 0.57
C TYR A 177 -14.45 -10.88 -0.83
N VAL A 178 -13.57 -10.97 -1.83
CA VAL A 178 -13.90 -10.55 -3.21
C VAL A 178 -15.00 -11.42 -3.81
N ILE A 179 -14.97 -12.74 -3.57
CA ILE A 179 -16.02 -13.66 -4.04
C ILE A 179 -17.36 -13.32 -3.36
N TRP A 180 -17.35 -13.14 -2.04
CA TRP A 180 -18.55 -12.77 -1.29
C TRP A 180 -19.14 -11.44 -1.80
N LEU A 181 -18.29 -10.44 -2.01
CA LEU A 181 -18.70 -9.13 -2.54
C LEU A 181 -19.27 -9.27 -3.95
N GLY A 182 -18.62 -10.03 -4.84
CA GLY A 182 -19.10 -10.26 -6.20
C GLY A 182 -20.47 -10.94 -6.27
N MET A 183 -20.74 -11.89 -5.36
CA MET A 183 -22.04 -12.56 -5.28
C MET A 183 -23.16 -11.66 -4.75
N HIS A 184 -22.86 -10.74 -3.83
CA HIS A 184 -23.86 -9.87 -3.20
C HIS A 184 -24.02 -8.52 -3.90
N ALA A 185 -23.03 -8.07 -4.67
CA ALA A 185 -23.13 -6.87 -5.50
C ALA A 185 -23.85 -7.13 -6.84
N ALA A 186 -23.99 -8.40 -7.25
CA ALA A 186 -24.71 -8.82 -8.45
C ALA A 186 -26.19 -9.20 -8.19
N ALA A 187 -26.67 -9.04 -6.95
CA ALA A 187 -28.05 -9.29 -6.51
C ALA A 187 -28.76 -7.98 -6.17
#